data_AF-A0A5Q4GJY7-F1
#
_entry.id   AF-A0A5Q4GJY7-F1
#
_cell.length_a   1.000
_cell.length_b   1.000
_cell.length_c   1.000
_cell.angle_alpha   90.00
_cell.angle_beta   90.00
_cell.angle_gamma   90.00
#
_symmetry.space_group_name_H-M   'P 1'
#
loop_
_entity.id
_entity.type
_entity.pdbx_description
1 polymer ?
#
loop_
_entity_poly.entity_id
_entity_poly.type
_entity_poly.pdbx_seq_one_letter_code
_entity_poly.pdbx_strand_id
1 'polypeptide(L)'
;MEVIAADDEGKSIYYVPVAFLSHAGTLYAYISTMTGHDLMVDCRVFVLDEATDQWEPRGVIADMFLPNCTPVLMEDGNYMMAGRVADKPKTRPEWPAVAISDGDNITAPWTVIRLMDDRLKHFPETTVWVDGKNITAISRCHHNQLPQPSDLVGRVFTSSDYGRTWRGPMLHNLPELTNSKLYAGSLSTGQRYLVWSTPTEITTTGDRRGREGLVIAVSRPGEEQLAAVWQLQHGRSEELGVGPEWSYPYAVEHDGKLYVIYTSQKNHSVMTIIPVKSLKLTPTGDRRP
;
A
#
# COMPACT_ATOMS: atom_id res chain seq x y z
N MET A 1 -2.71 20.26 16.86
CA MET A 1 -2.99 19.67 15.55
C MET A 1 -1.91 20.18 14.63
N GLU A 2 -1.16 19.27 14.04
CA GLU A 2 -0.05 19.58 13.12
C GLU A 2 -0.59 19.65 11.69
N VAL A 3 -0.07 20.56 10.87
CA VAL A 3 -0.52 20.77 9.48
C VAL A 3 0.67 20.56 8.56
N ILE A 4 0.58 19.57 7.67
CA ILE A 4 1.62 19.26 6.67
C ILE A 4 1.42 20.09 5.40
N ALA A 5 0.16 20.18 4.96
CA ALA A 5 -0.22 20.89 3.75
C ALA A 5 -1.66 21.43 3.88
N ALA A 6 -1.87 22.63 3.35
CA ALA A 6 -3.16 23.31 3.36
C ALA A 6 -3.38 24.09 2.05
N ASP A 7 -4.65 24.28 1.68
CA ASP A 7 -5.06 25.10 0.54
C ASP A 7 -5.31 26.54 0.99
N ASP A 8 -4.24 27.22 1.41
CA ASP A 8 -4.33 28.57 2.00
C ASP A 8 -4.82 29.63 0.98
N GLU A 9 -4.67 29.34 -0.31
CA GLU A 9 -5.12 30.20 -1.41
C GLU A 9 -6.57 29.92 -1.86
N GLY A 10 -7.25 28.91 -1.29
CA GLY A 10 -8.63 28.58 -1.62
C GLY A 10 -8.83 28.07 -3.04
N LYS A 11 -7.83 27.38 -3.61
CA LYS A 11 -7.83 26.82 -4.97
C LYS A 11 -8.66 25.53 -5.11
N SER A 12 -9.35 25.12 -4.04
CA SER A 12 -10.09 23.86 -3.93
C SER A 12 -9.20 22.64 -4.13
N ILE A 13 -8.03 22.65 -3.48
CA ILE A 13 -7.05 21.57 -3.51
C ILE A 13 -7.26 20.65 -2.30
N TYR A 14 -7.35 19.36 -2.57
CA TYR A 14 -7.38 18.31 -1.55
C TYR A 14 -5.99 17.67 -1.45
N TYR A 15 -5.49 17.51 -0.23
CA TYR A 15 -4.18 16.91 0.07
C TYR A 15 -4.37 15.50 0.65
N VAL A 16 -4.41 14.49 -0.22
CA VAL A 16 -4.72 13.11 0.17
C VAL A 16 -4.31 12.12 -0.94
N PRO A 17 -3.86 10.90 -0.62
CA PRO A 17 -3.40 10.44 0.70
C PRO A 17 -1.98 10.91 1.01
N VAL A 18 -1.53 10.66 2.24
CA VAL A 18 -0.14 10.86 2.66
C VAL A 18 0.59 9.51 2.76
N ALA A 19 1.84 9.48 2.30
CA ALA A 19 2.80 8.43 2.58
C ALA A 19 4.01 9.05 3.28
N PHE A 20 4.50 8.42 4.35
CA PHE A 20 5.65 8.91 5.10
C PHE A 20 6.90 8.09 4.82
N LEU A 21 8.07 8.72 4.87
CA LEU A 21 9.38 8.08 4.86
C LEU A 21 10.27 8.75 5.91
N SER A 22 10.86 7.96 6.81
CA SER A 22 11.96 8.41 7.65
C SER A 22 13.27 8.08 6.92
N HIS A 23 14.07 9.10 6.61
CA HIS A 23 15.34 8.95 5.89
C HIS A 23 16.39 9.90 6.44
N ALA A 24 17.59 9.40 6.72
CA ALA A 24 18.73 10.18 7.22
C ALA A 24 18.43 11.08 8.44
N GLY A 25 17.50 10.65 9.31
CA GLY A 25 17.11 11.42 10.51
C GLY A 25 16.09 12.54 10.25
N THR A 26 15.49 12.57 9.07
CA THR A 26 14.45 13.53 8.68
C THR A 26 13.18 12.80 8.25
N LEU A 27 12.02 13.36 8.59
CA LEU A 27 10.73 12.87 8.14
C LEU A 27 10.27 13.56 6.84
N TYR A 28 9.81 12.75 5.89
CA TYR A 28 9.29 13.19 4.60
C TYR A 28 7.82 12.75 4.47
N ALA A 29 7.00 13.61 3.88
CA ALA A 29 5.62 13.32 3.55
C ALA A 29 5.39 13.49 2.05
N TYR A 30 4.91 12.44 1.41
CA TYR A 30 4.51 12.43 0.00
C TYR A 30 3.00 12.51 -0.06
N ILE A 31 2.49 13.62 -0.59
CA ILE A 31 1.06 13.95 -0.55
C ILE A 31 0.58 14.28 -1.94
N SER A 32 -0.48 13.58 -2.38
CA SER A 32 -1.12 13.92 -3.64
C SER A 32 -2.02 15.15 -3.51
N THR A 33 -2.01 15.97 -4.55
CA THR A 33 -2.96 17.05 -4.75
C THR A 33 -4.07 16.61 -5.71
N MET A 34 -5.31 16.95 -5.37
CA MET A 34 -6.49 16.65 -6.18
C MET A 34 -7.43 17.86 -6.24
N THR A 35 -8.25 17.96 -7.29
CA THR A 35 -9.30 19.00 -7.38
C THR A 35 -10.70 18.47 -7.08
N GLY A 36 -10.78 17.26 -6.54
CA GLY A 36 -12.01 16.54 -6.25
C GLY A 36 -11.67 15.09 -5.92
N HIS A 37 -12.68 14.30 -5.54
CA HIS A 37 -12.45 12.92 -5.12
C HIS A 37 -11.79 12.10 -6.24
N ASP A 38 -10.53 11.69 -6.01
CA ASP A 38 -9.67 10.99 -6.95
C ASP A 38 -9.41 11.73 -8.29
N LEU A 39 -9.58 13.05 -8.35
CA LEU A 39 -9.25 13.84 -9.55
C LEU A 39 -7.82 14.37 -9.45
N MET A 40 -6.87 13.57 -9.94
CA MET A 40 -5.44 13.75 -9.69
C MET A 40 -4.82 14.97 -10.37
N VAL A 41 -3.96 15.68 -9.65
CA VAL A 41 -3.07 16.70 -10.23
C VAL A 41 -1.62 16.21 -10.17
N ASP A 42 -1.03 16.14 -8.98
CA ASP A 42 0.37 15.76 -8.78
C ASP A 42 0.58 15.07 -7.41
N CYS A 43 1.76 14.51 -7.19
CA CYS A 43 2.28 14.07 -5.90
C CYS A 43 3.43 14.99 -5.50
N ARG A 44 3.36 15.55 -4.30
CA ARG A 44 4.34 16.50 -3.76
C ARG A 44 5.05 15.93 -2.56
N VAL A 45 6.27 16.41 -2.35
CA VAL A 45 7.05 16.10 -1.15
C VAL A 45 7.08 17.30 -0.21
N PHE A 46 6.90 17.02 1.07
CA PHE A 46 7.10 17.94 2.18
C PHE A 46 8.16 17.33 3.11
N VAL A 47 8.97 18.19 3.71
CA VAL A 47 10.07 17.79 4.59
C VAL A 47 9.85 18.45 5.94
N LEU A 48 9.93 17.67 7.01
CA LEU A 48 9.90 18.20 8.36
C LEU A 48 11.25 18.85 8.66
N ASP A 49 11.26 20.15 8.95
CA ASP A 49 12.39 20.80 9.59
C ASP A 49 12.40 20.43 11.08
N GLU A 50 13.26 19.47 11.44
CA GLU A 50 13.42 18.95 12.80
C GLU A 50 13.81 20.03 13.83
N ALA A 51 14.38 21.17 13.40
CA ALA A 51 14.76 22.25 14.31
C ALA A 51 13.58 23.17 14.64
N THR A 52 12.65 23.35 13.70
CA THR A 52 11.52 24.28 13.85
C THR A 52 10.18 23.58 14.02
N ASP A 53 10.12 22.26 13.84
CA ASP A 53 8.90 21.45 13.86
C ASP A 53 7.87 21.95 12.84
N GLN A 54 8.35 22.34 11.65
CA GLN A 54 7.54 22.86 10.55
C GLN A 54 7.73 22.06 9.26
N TRP A 55 6.67 21.87 8.50
CA TRP A 55 6.71 21.20 7.21
C TRP A 55 7.02 22.18 6.08
N GLU A 56 8.03 21.86 5.28
CA GLU A 56 8.45 22.66 4.13
C GLU A 56 8.12 21.93 2.81
N PRO A 57 7.41 22.56 1.86
CA PRO A 57 7.21 21.98 0.54
C PRO A 57 8.53 21.96 -0.24
N ARG A 58 8.89 20.81 -0.83
CA ARG A 58 10.07 20.67 -1.69
C ARG A 58 9.76 20.47 -3.18
N GLY A 59 8.49 20.41 -3.54
CA GLY A 59 8.03 20.43 -4.93
C GLY A 59 7.24 19.20 -5.33
N VAL A 60 7.05 19.03 -6.65
CA VAL A 60 6.36 17.89 -7.25
C VAL A 60 7.35 16.76 -7.49
N ILE A 61 7.04 15.56 -7.01
CA ILE A 61 7.83 14.35 -7.27
C ILE A 61 7.27 13.51 -8.41
N ALA A 62 5.97 13.55 -8.68
CA ALA A 62 5.37 12.73 -9.71
C ALA A 62 4.03 13.31 -10.19
N ASP A 63 3.87 13.43 -11.51
CA ASP A 63 2.62 13.91 -12.09
C ASP A 63 1.51 12.85 -11.95
N MET A 64 0.33 13.29 -11.51
CA MET A 64 -0.90 12.49 -11.43
C MET A 64 -0.81 11.17 -10.65
N PHE A 65 0.26 10.97 -9.88
CA PHE A 65 0.51 9.77 -9.10
C PHE A 65 -0.17 9.88 -7.74
N LEU A 66 -0.84 8.80 -7.33
CA LEU A 66 -1.52 8.64 -6.05
C LEU A 66 -0.81 7.53 -5.26
N PRO A 67 -0.06 7.87 -4.20
CA PRO A 67 0.68 6.89 -3.44
C PRO A 67 -0.26 6.01 -2.62
N ASN A 68 0.02 4.71 -2.59
CA ASN A 68 -0.70 3.78 -1.74
C ASN A 68 0.17 3.29 -0.59
N CYS A 69 1.47 3.13 -0.80
CA CYS A 69 2.38 2.61 0.22
C CYS A 69 3.51 3.61 0.52
N THR A 70 4.27 3.33 1.58
CA THR A 70 5.50 4.09 1.88
C THR A 70 6.55 3.78 0.82
N PRO A 71 7.46 4.71 0.50
CA PRO A 71 8.70 4.36 -0.18
C PRO A 71 9.45 3.23 0.51
N VAL A 72 9.94 2.30 -0.31
CA VAL A 72 10.81 1.20 0.14
C VAL A 72 12.12 1.29 -0.62
N LEU A 73 13.25 1.23 0.09
CA LEU A 73 14.58 1.18 -0.51
C LEU A 73 14.80 -0.16 -1.21
N MET A 74 15.27 -0.12 -2.45
CA MET A 74 15.68 -1.28 -3.24
C MET A 74 17.20 -1.46 -3.17
N GLU A 75 17.69 -2.67 -3.50
CA GLU A 75 19.13 -2.98 -3.49
C GLU A 75 19.97 -2.17 -4.50
N ASP A 76 19.34 -1.63 -5.56
CA ASP A 76 20.03 -0.77 -6.54
C ASP A 76 20.15 0.69 -6.08
N GLY A 77 19.76 1.00 -4.83
CA GLY A 77 19.88 2.32 -4.22
C GLY A 77 18.71 3.27 -4.52
N ASN A 78 17.75 2.87 -5.36
CA ASN A 78 16.54 3.64 -5.62
C ASN A 78 15.45 3.31 -4.60
N TYR A 79 14.55 4.24 -4.37
CA TYR A 79 13.32 4.04 -3.62
C TYR A 79 12.17 3.74 -4.59
N MET A 80 11.32 2.79 -4.21
CA MET A 80 10.07 2.47 -4.90
C MET A 80 8.88 2.84 -4.02
N MET A 81 7.89 3.52 -4.60
CA MET A 81 6.60 3.80 -3.97
C MET A 81 5.49 3.20 -4.81
N ALA A 82 4.73 2.26 -4.24
CA ALA A 82 3.58 1.66 -4.91
C ALA A 82 2.36 2.57 -4.84
N GLY A 83 1.60 2.63 -5.94
CA GLY A 83 0.47 3.54 -6.07
C GLY A 83 -0.39 3.26 -7.30
N ARG A 84 -1.05 4.32 -7.76
CA ARG A 84 -1.84 4.33 -8.99
C ARG A 84 -1.70 5.67 -9.68
N VAL A 85 -1.83 5.71 -10.99
CA VAL A 85 -1.60 6.93 -11.80
C VAL A 85 -2.77 7.18 -12.73
N ALA A 86 -3.07 8.46 -12.97
CA ALA A 86 -4.01 8.89 -14.01
C ALA A 86 -3.30 9.06 -15.37
N ASP A 87 -4.05 9.00 -16.46
CA ASP A 87 -3.53 9.26 -17.80
C ASP A 87 -3.57 10.73 -18.19
N LYS A 88 -4.43 11.51 -17.52
CA LYS A 88 -4.66 12.93 -17.78
C LYS A 88 -4.88 13.69 -16.47
N PRO A 89 -4.57 14.98 -16.43
CA PRO A 89 -4.88 15.80 -15.26
C PRO A 89 -6.37 15.79 -14.96
N LYS A 90 -6.70 15.80 -13.67
CA LYS A 90 -8.07 15.82 -13.13
C LYS A 90 -8.91 14.62 -13.57
N THR A 91 -8.28 13.47 -13.83
CA THR A 91 -8.97 12.19 -14.04
C THR A 91 -8.62 11.20 -12.93
N ARG A 92 -9.38 10.08 -12.89
CA ARG A 92 -9.19 9.03 -11.90
C ARG A 92 -7.90 8.26 -12.18
N PRO A 93 -7.12 7.89 -11.14
CA PRO A 93 -5.94 7.08 -11.33
C PRO A 93 -6.33 5.61 -11.48
N GLU A 94 -6.59 5.20 -12.72
CA GLU A 94 -7.11 3.88 -13.09
C GLU A 94 -6.02 2.89 -13.54
N TRP A 95 -4.74 3.28 -13.47
CA TRP A 95 -3.61 2.38 -13.74
C TRP A 95 -2.85 2.05 -12.45
N PRO A 96 -2.65 0.76 -12.12
CA PRO A 96 -1.70 0.38 -11.09
C PRO A 96 -0.29 0.81 -11.52
N ALA A 97 0.46 1.41 -10.60
CA ALA A 97 1.76 1.99 -10.91
C ALA A 97 2.74 1.91 -9.73
N VAL A 98 4.02 2.07 -10.04
CA VAL A 98 5.07 2.40 -9.08
C VAL A 98 5.74 3.70 -9.50
N ALA A 99 6.17 4.50 -8.53
CA ALA A 99 7.10 5.60 -8.75
C ALA A 99 8.49 5.16 -8.23
N ILE A 100 9.55 5.46 -8.98
CA ILE A 100 10.93 5.07 -8.64
C ILE A 100 11.81 6.32 -8.62
N SER A 101 12.52 6.56 -7.51
CA SER A 101 13.46 7.69 -7.38
C SER A 101 14.70 7.50 -8.26
N ASP A 102 15.47 8.57 -8.43
CA ASP A 102 16.84 8.51 -8.94
C ASP A 102 17.81 8.49 -7.76
N GLY A 103 18.26 7.29 -7.40
CA GLY A 103 19.09 7.04 -6.22
C GLY A 103 18.42 7.48 -4.92
N ASP A 104 19.21 8.07 -4.04
CA ASP A 104 18.81 8.58 -2.73
C ASP A 104 18.23 10.01 -2.78
N ASN A 105 18.09 10.61 -3.96
CA ASN A 105 17.44 11.92 -4.10
C ASN A 105 15.91 11.78 -4.06
N ILE A 106 15.41 11.57 -2.85
CA ILE A 106 14.00 11.31 -2.58
C ILE A 106 13.09 12.56 -2.70
N THR A 107 13.65 13.74 -2.96
CA THR A 107 12.89 14.99 -3.18
C THR A 107 12.82 15.44 -4.63
N ALA A 108 13.59 14.81 -5.53
CA ALA A 108 13.55 15.10 -6.97
C ALA A 108 12.34 14.44 -7.65
N PRO A 109 12.05 14.74 -8.93
CA PRO A 109 11.08 14.00 -9.72
C PRO A 109 11.43 12.50 -9.85
N TRP A 110 10.45 11.64 -9.67
CA TRP A 110 10.54 10.18 -9.76
C TRP A 110 9.98 9.70 -11.09
N THR A 111 10.46 8.55 -11.56
CA THR A 111 9.94 7.90 -12.76
C THR A 111 8.71 7.08 -12.41
N VAL A 112 7.55 7.40 -12.99
CA VAL A 112 6.32 6.63 -12.81
C VAL A 112 6.20 5.55 -13.89
N ILE A 113 6.01 4.30 -13.46
CA ILE A 113 5.92 3.13 -14.32
C ILE A 113 4.59 2.43 -14.06
N ARG A 114 3.80 2.24 -15.12
CA ARG A 114 2.55 1.47 -15.06
C ARG A 114 2.87 -0.02 -15.04
N LEU A 115 2.12 -0.79 -14.26
CA LEU A 115 2.31 -2.24 -14.15
C LEU A 115 1.77 -3.00 -15.38
N MET A 116 0.91 -2.34 -16.17
CA MET A 116 0.31 -2.87 -17.39
C MET A 116 -0.19 -1.73 -18.28
N ASP A 117 -0.46 -2.04 -19.55
CA ASP A 117 -0.90 -1.05 -20.54
C ASP A 117 -2.39 -0.66 -20.38
N ASP A 118 -3.23 -1.61 -19.97
CA ASP A 118 -4.67 -1.39 -19.79
C ASP A 118 -5.03 -0.98 -18.35
N ARG A 119 -6.19 -0.37 -18.17
CA ARG A 119 -6.67 0.15 -16.89
C ARG A 119 -7.48 -0.89 -16.10
N LEU A 120 -7.24 -0.95 -14.80
CA LEU A 120 -8.01 -1.72 -13.83
C LEU A 120 -9.09 -0.84 -13.18
N LYS A 121 -9.96 -0.23 -14.01
CA LYS A 121 -11.03 0.75 -13.64
C LYS A 121 -11.48 0.63 -12.15
N HIS A 122 -11.78 1.72 -11.45
CA HIS A 122 -12.15 1.67 -10.01
C HIS A 122 -11.02 1.26 -9.06
N PHE A 123 -10.19 2.25 -8.72
CA PHE A 123 -9.29 2.21 -7.56
C PHE A 123 -8.29 1.04 -7.51
N PRO A 124 -7.38 0.90 -8.50
CA PRO A 124 -6.36 -0.14 -8.49
C PRO A 124 -5.23 0.16 -7.49
N GLU A 125 -5.61 0.16 -6.21
CA GLU A 125 -4.67 0.42 -5.13
C GLU A 125 -3.68 -0.74 -5.04
N THR A 126 -2.40 -0.37 -5.15
CA THR A 126 -1.29 -1.31 -5.37
C THR A 126 -0.34 -1.29 -4.18
N THR A 127 0.16 -2.47 -3.82
CA THR A 127 1.23 -2.66 -2.84
C THR A 127 2.29 -3.61 -3.40
N VAL A 128 3.49 -3.61 -2.82
CA VAL A 128 4.65 -4.35 -3.32
C VAL A 128 5.42 -5.06 -2.20
N TRP A 129 5.99 -6.20 -2.54
CA TRP A 129 7.18 -6.75 -1.88
C TRP A 129 8.39 -6.51 -2.76
N VAL A 130 9.47 -6.02 -2.15
CA VAL A 130 10.78 -5.83 -2.79
C VAL A 130 11.72 -6.89 -2.24
N ASP A 131 12.16 -7.81 -3.09
CA ASP A 131 13.10 -8.89 -2.77
C ASP A 131 14.29 -8.81 -3.74
N GLY A 132 15.25 -7.95 -3.38
CA GLY A 132 16.32 -7.52 -4.25
C GLY A 132 15.79 -6.94 -5.57
N LYS A 133 16.25 -7.48 -6.69
CA LYS A 133 15.76 -7.07 -8.02
C LYS A 133 14.37 -7.56 -8.38
N ASN A 134 13.85 -8.55 -7.65
CA ASN A 134 12.55 -9.15 -7.93
C ASN A 134 11.49 -8.45 -7.10
N ILE A 135 10.40 -8.04 -7.74
CA ILE A 135 9.32 -7.30 -7.09
C ILE A 135 8.01 -7.99 -7.40
N THR A 136 7.23 -8.25 -6.37
CA THR A 136 5.88 -8.78 -6.51
C THR A 136 4.90 -7.70 -6.08
N ALA A 137 4.05 -7.26 -6.99
CA ALA A 137 2.97 -6.33 -6.69
C ALA A 137 1.64 -7.04 -6.62
N ILE A 138 0.74 -6.54 -5.77
CA ILE A 138 -0.66 -6.88 -5.78
C ILE A 138 -1.46 -5.59 -5.89
N SER A 139 -2.29 -5.49 -6.93
CA SER A 139 -3.28 -4.42 -7.07
C SER A 139 -4.66 -4.98 -6.77
N ARG A 140 -5.49 -4.26 -6.00
CA ARG A 140 -6.93 -4.58 -5.98
C ARG A 140 -7.56 -4.27 -7.33
N CYS A 141 -8.58 -5.02 -7.71
CA CYS A 141 -9.42 -4.76 -8.89
C CYS A 141 -10.74 -5.52 -8.75
N HIS A 142 -11.78 -5.12 -9.47
CA HIS A 142 -13.04 -5.86 -9.44
C HIS A 142 -12.96 -7.16 -10.29
N HIS A 143 -13.84 -8.12 -9.98
CA HIS A 143 -13.88 -9.47 -10.58
C HIS A 143 -14.07 -9.47 -12.12
N ASN A 144 -14.64 -8.40 -12.69
CA ASN A 144 -15.05 -8.31 -14.09
C ASN A 144 -14.15 -7.44 -14.99
N GLN A 145 -12.94 -7.08 -14.55
CA GLN A 145 -12.16 -6.01 -15.21
C GLN A 145 -11.02 -6.46 -16.09
N LEU A 146 -10.87 -7.77 -16.31
CA LEU A 146 -9.70 -8.31 -16.99
C LEU A 146 -10.03 -9.42 -17.98
N PRO A 147 -9.13 -9.66 -18.97
CA PRO A 147 -9.33 -10.68 -20.01
C PRO A 147 -9.53 -12.09 -19.45
N GLN A 148 -8.96 -12.35 -18.28
CA GLN A 148 -9.24 -13.53 -17.46
C GLN A 148 -10.17 -13.12 -16.32
N PRO A 149 -11.50 -13.12 -16.55
CA PRO A 149 -12.47 -12.86 -15.49
C PRO A 149 -12.35 -13.93 -14.41
N SER A 150 -12.49 -13.50 -13.16
CA SER A 150 -12.36 -14.37 -11.99
C SER A 150 -13.14 -13.74 -10.86
N ASP A 151 -13.80 -14.55 -10.04
CA ASP A 151 -14.48 -14.10 -8.81
C ASP A 151 -13.51 -13.56 -7.74
N LEU A 152 -12.20 -13.59 -8.02
CA LEU A 152 -11.17 -13.00 -7.20
C LEU A 152 -11.01 -11.50 -7.50
N VAL A 153 -11.06 -10.73 -6.41
CA VAL A 153 -10.68 -9.32 -6.38
C VAL A 153 -9.17 -9.22 -6.35
N GLY A 154 -8.58 -8.43 -7.25
CA GLY A 154 -7.15 -8.16 -7.27
C GLY A 154 -6.32 -9.04 -8.20
N ARG A 155 -5.10 -8.59 -8.50
CA ARG A 155 -4.16 -9.23 -9.42
C ARG A 155 -2.72 -9.06 -8.99
N VAL A 156 -1.92 -10.05 -9.34
CA VAL A 156 -0.48 -10.09 -9.09
C VAL A 156 0.27 -9.64 -10.34
N PHE A 157 1.32 -8.86 -10.12
CA PHE A 157 2.30 -8.50 -11.13
C PHE A 157 3.70 -8.80 -10.60
N THR A 158 4.61 -9.12 -11.49
CA THR A 158 6.01 -9.41 -11.12
C THR A 158 6.97 -8.63 -11.99
N SER A 159 8.03 -8.11 -11.39
CA SER A 159 9.19 -7.54 -12.05
C SER A 159 10.46 -8.27 -11.62
N SER A 160 11.46 -8.29 -12.49
CA SER A 160 12.78 -8.89 -12.24
C SER A 160 13.94 -7.91 -12.50
N ASP A 161 13.63 -6.63 -12.63
CA ASP A 161 14.53 -5.54 -13.00
C ASP A 161 14.28 -4.27 -12.17
N TYR A 162 13.98 -4.46 -10.87
CA TYR A 162 13.65 -3.41 -9.92
C TYR A 162 12.44 -2.56 -10.32
N GLY A 163 11.42 -3.17 -10.91
CA GLY A 163 10.16 -2.51 -11.25
C GLY A 163 10.18 -1.74 -12.56
N ARG A 164 11.24 -1.86 -13.37
CA ARG A 164 11.37 -1.17 -14.66
C ARG A 164 10.47 -1.78 -15.72
N THR A 165 10.26 -3.10 -15.67
CA THR A 165 9.29 -3.81 -16.49
C THR A 165 8.45 -4.77 -15.65
N TRP A 166 7.23 -5.03 -16.10
CA TRP A 166 6.25 -5.82 -15.35
C TRP A 166 5.61 -6.91 -16.21
N ARG A 167 5.35 -8.06 -15.59
CA ARG A 167 4.56 -9.17 -16.12
C ARG A 167 3.27 -9.30 -15.32
N GLY A 168 2.18 -9.64 -15.99
CA GLY A 168 0.85 -9.77 -15.41
C GLY A 168 -0.24 -9.23 -16.34
N PRO A 169 -1.48 -9.09 -15.86
CA PRO A 169 -1.95 -9.49 -14.53
C PRO A 169 -2.08 -11.02 -14.37
N MET A 170 -1.71 -11.55 -13.21
CA MET A 170 -1.85 -12.96 -12.82
C MET A 170 -2.87 -13.13 -11.69
N LEU A 171 -3.47 -14.32 -11.60
CA LEU A 171 -4.36 -14.69 -10.49
C LEU A 171 -3.56 -15.03 -9.22
N HIS A 172 -4.13 -14.71 -8.07
CA HIS A 172 -3.64 -15.14 -6.76
C HIS A 172 -4.54 -16.24 -6.17
N ASN A 173 -4.15 -16.78 -5.02
CA ASN A 173 -4.96 -17.68 -4.20
C ASN A 173 -5.29 -17.10 -2.81
N LEU A 174 -5.10 -15.79 -2.59
CA LEU A 174 -5.45 -15.12 -1.33
C LEU A 174 -6.91 -15.40 -0.94
N PRO A 175 -7.15 -15.93 0.29
CA PRO A 175 -8.49 -16.21 0.75
C PRO A 175 -9.23 -14.90 1.02
N GLU A 176 -10.49 -14.84 0.60
CA GLU A 176 -11.44 -13.83 1.09
C GLU A 176 -10.96 -12.37 0.96
N LEU A 177 -10.15 -12.04 -0.06
CA LEU A 177 -9.77 -10.65 -0.34
C LEU A 177 -11.01 -9.83 -0.74
N THR A 178 -11.28 -8.72 -0.04
CA THR A 178 -12.37 -7.78 -0.35
C THR A 178 -11.87 -6.56 -1.15
N ASN A 179 -12.79 -5.77 -1.71
CA ASN A 179 -12.46 -4.56 -2.46
C ASN A 179 -12.05 -3.38 -1.54
N SER A 180 -10.87 -3.50 -0.94
CA SER A 180 -10.25 -2.54 -0.03
C SER A 180 -8.75 -2.53 -0.26
N LYS A 181 -8.08 -1.42 0.07
CA LYS A 181 -6.62 -1.33 0.03
C LYS A 181 -6.00 -2.46 0.86
N LEU A 182 -4.92 -3.02 0.34
CA LEU A 182 -4.04 -3.97 1.00
C LEU A 182 -2.66 -3.34 1.22
N TYR A 183 -1.90 -3.87 2.17
CA TYR A 183 -0.58 -3.36 2.52
C TYR A 183 0.42 -4.49 2.71
N ALA A 184 1.44 -4.52 1.87
CA ALA A 184 2.54 -5.46 1.90
C ALA A 184 3.80 -4.80 2.48
N GLY A 185 4.65 -5.64 3.06
CA GLY A 185 6.00 -5.27 3.45
C GLY A 185 6.81 -6.50 3.83
N SER A 186 8.04 -6.27 4.29
CA SER A 186 8.94 -7.30 4.77
C SER A 186 9.28 -7.06 6.23
N LEU A 187 9.32 -8.13 7.03
CA LEU A 187 9.75 -8.10 8.42
C LEU A 187 11.27 -8.27 8.50
N SER A 188 11.88 -7.76 9.56
CA SER A 188 13.30 -7.97 9.88
C SER A 188 13.68 -9.45 10.03
N THR A 189 12.70 -10.34 10.22
CA THR A 189 12.87 -11.79 10.21
C THR A 189 13.04 -12.40 8.82
N GLY A 190 13.02 -11.59 7.76
CA GLY A 190 13.09 -12.03 6.36
C GLY A 190 11.77 -12.55 5.81
N GLN A 191 10.66 -12.36 6.53
CA GLN A 191 9.33 -12.78 6.09
C GLN A 191 8.63 -11.66 5.33
N ARG A 192 7.98 -11.98 4.22
CA ARG A 192 6.94 -11.13 3.63
C ARG A 192 5.74 -11.09 4.59
N TYR A 193 5.04 -9.96 4.64
CA TYR A 193 3.70 -9.88 5.22
C TYR A 193 2.72 -9.17 4.30
N LEU A 194 1.44 -9.51 4.41
CA LEU A 194 0.32 -8.84 3.75
C LEU A 194 -0.79 -8.58 4.76
N VAL A 195 -1.30 -7.36 4.81
CA VAL A 195 -2.50 -6.99 5.58
C VAL A 195 -3.63 -6.65 4.62
N TRP A 196 -4.80 -7.27 4.79
CA TRP A 196 -5.98 -6.97 3.99
C TRP A 196 -7.28 -7.18 4.77
N SER A 197 -8.37 -6.59 4.27
CA SER A 197 -9.70 -6.74 4.82
C SER A 197 -10.41 -7.97 4.24
N THR A 198 -11.18 -8.68 5.06
CA THR A 198 -12.06 -9.77 4.63
C THR A 198 -13.53 -9.32 4.59
N PRO A 199 -14.35 -9.84 3.66
CA PRO A 199 -15.75 -9.43 3.51
C PRO A 199 -16.62 -9.91 4.68
N THR A 200 -17.76 -9.26 4.85
CA THR A 200 -18.86 -9.73 5.73
C THR A 200 -19.70 -10.78 5.00
N GLU A 201 -19.87 -10.62 3.69
CA GLU A 201 -20.68 -11.49 2.85
C GLU A 201 -20.02 -11.71 1.49
N ILE A 202 -20.19 -12.92 0.95
CA ILE A 202 -19.93 -13.24 -0.46
C ILE A 202 -21.30 -13.46 -1.09
N THR A 203 -21.72 -12.57 -1.98
CA THR A 203 -23.02 -12.69 -2.64
C THR A 203 -23.04 -13.87 -3.59
N THR A 204 -24.24 -14.29 -4.02
CA THR A 204 -24.42 -15.32 -5.05
C THR A 204 -23.80 -14.97 -6.40
N THR A 205 -23.47 -13.69 -6.63
CA THR A 205 -22.77 -13.20 -7.83
C THR A 205 -21.26 -13.06 -7.62
N GLY A 206 -20.71 -13.60 -6.53
CA GLY A 206 -19.28 -13.51 -6.18
C GLY A 206 -18.84 -12.13 -5.71
N ASP A 207 -19.77 -11.20 -5.47
CA ASP A 207 -19.41 -9.87 -4.95
C ASP A 207 -19.05 -9.98 -3.46
N ARG A 208 -17.88 -9.46 -3.12
CA ARG A 208 -17.31 -9.54 -1.77
C ARG A 208 -17.54 -8.20 -1.11
N ARG A 209 -18.58 -8.12 -0.29
CA ARG A 209 -19.03 -6.87 0.33
C ARG A 209 -18.73 -6.84 1.82
N GLY A 210 -18.64 -5.61 2.33
CA GLY A 210 -18.23 -5.38 3.71
C GLY A 210 -16.73 -5.54 3.92
N ARG A 211 -16.32 -5.20 5.14
CA ARG A 211 -14.94 -5.21 5.63
C ARG A 211 -15.00 -5.63 7.11
N GLU A 212 -15.52 -6.83 7.33
CA GLU A 212 -15.82 -7.41 8.65
C GLU A 212 -14.56 -7.76 9.41
N GLY A 213 -13.58 -8.30 8.70
CA GLY A 213 -12.32 -8.72 9.28
C GLY A 213 -11.14 -7.93 8.72
N LEU A 214 -10.07 -7.92 9.51
CA LEU A 214 -8.75 -7.53 9.08
C LEU A 214 -7.81 -8.68 9.41
N VAL A 215 -7.00 -9.12 8.46
CA VAL A 215 -6.08 -10.23 8.63
C VAL A 215 -4.66 -9.82 8.24
N ILE A 216 -3.68 -10.50 8.83
CA ILE A 216 -2.28 -10.47 8.42
C ILE A 216 -1.85 -11.86 7.99
N ALA A 217 -1.23 -11.98 6.82
CA ALA A 217 -0.51 -13.17 6.41
C ALA A 217 0.99 -12.93 6.41
N VAL A 218 1.75 -14.00 6.62
CA VAL A 218 3.21 -13.96 6.51
C VAL A 218 3.75 -15.15 5.72
N SER A 219 4.86 -14.97 5.03
CA SER A 219 5.66 -16.08 4.50
C SER A 219 6.56 -16.67 5.58
N ARG A 220 7.29 -17.75 5.25
CA ARG A 220 8.48 -18.13 6.02
C ARG A 220 9.66 -17.24 5.62
N PRO A 221 10.70 -17.13 6.46
CA PRO A 221 11.89 -16.35 6.13
C PRO A 221 12.47 -16.72 4.75
N GLY A 222 12.60 -15.75 3.86
CA GLY A 222 13.13 -15.90 2.51
C GLY A 222 12.18 -16.56 1.49
N GLU A 223 10.98 -16.97 1.90
CA GLU A 223 9.99 -17.54 0.98
C GLU A 223 9.11 -16.43 0.36
N GLU A 224 8.80 -16.59 -0.93
CA GLU A 224 7.90 -15.70 -1.65
C GLU A 224 6.42 -15.94 -1.32
N GLN A 225 6.07 -17.19 -1.00
CA GLN A 225 4.68 -17.58 -0.75
C GLN A 225 4.30 -17.35 0.71
N LEU A 226 3.12 -16.77 0.91
CA LEU A 226 2.52 -16.65 2.24
C LEU A 226 2.15 -18.05 2.78
N ALA A 227 2.39 -18.28 4.06
CA ALA A 227 2.35 -19.60 4.69
C ALA A 227 1.39 -19.69 5.89
N ALA A 228 1.07 -18.57 6.53
CA ALA A 228 0.11 -18.51 7.63
C ALA A 228 -0.67 -17.19 7.61
N VAL A 229 -1.88 -17.21 8.14
CA VAL A 229 -2.79 -16.06 8.23
C VAL A 229 -3.37 -15.99 9.65
N TRP A 230 -3.41 -14.80 10.23
CA TRP A 230 -4.06 -14.51 11.51
C TRP A 230 -5.05 -13.38 11.38
N GLN A 231 -6.09 -13.43 12.19
CA GLN A 231 -7.06 -12.37 12.32
C GLN A 231 -6.57 -11.30 13.30
N LEU A 232 -6.59 -10.04 12.87
CA LEU A 232 -6.29 -8.87 13.69
C LEU A 232 -7.55 -8.29 14.32
N GLN A 233 -8.63 -8.21 13.55
CA GLN A 233 -9.92 -7.71 13.98
C GLN A 233 -11.06 -8.49 13.32
N HIS A 234 -12.20 -8.54 13.99
CA HIS A 234 -13.44 -9.09 13.45
C HIS A 234 -14.66 -8.41 14.05
N GLY A 235 -15.63 -8.06 13.22
CA GLY A 235 -16.87 -7.45 13.66
C GLY A 235 -16.65 -6.17 14.45
N ARG A 236 -17.51 -5.92 15.44
CA ARG A 236 -17.37 -4.80 16.36
C ARG A 236 -16.40 -5.18 17.48
N SER A 237 -15.45 -4.29 17.78
CA SER A 237 -14.61 -4.40 18.97
C SER A 237 -15.31 -3.71 20.14
N GLU A 238 -15.76 -4.49 21.12
CA GLU A 238 -16.36 -3.94 22.35
C GLU A 238 -15.35 -3.16 23.19
N GLU A 239 -14.09 -3.61 23.21
CA GLU A 239 -12.99 -2.94 23.93
C GLU A 239 -12.73 -1.54 23.38
N LEU A 240 -12.72 -1.40 22.05
CA LEU A 240 -12.46 -0.12 21.39
C LEU A 240 -13.74 0.70 21.17
N GLY A 241 -14.92 0.10 21.31
CA GLY A 241 -16.21 0.75 21.04
C GLY A 241 -16.46 1.07 19.55
N VAL A 242 -15.64 0.53 18.64
CA VAL A 242 -15.67 0.81 17.19
C VAL A 242 -15.74 -0.48 16.39
N GLY A 243 -15.98 -0.38 15.08
CA GLY A 243 -16.12 -1.54 14.19
C GLY A 243 -17.56 -1.79 13.74
N PRO A 244 -17.76 -2.53 12.63
CA PRO A 244 -16.73 -3.10 11.74
C PRO A 244 -16.18 -2.03 10.76
N GLU A 245 -15.96 -2.38 9.49
CA GLU A 245 -15.34 -1.56 8.44
C GLU A 245 -13.81 -1.34 8.55
N TRP A 246 -13.08 -2.38 8.95
CA TRP A 246 -11.62 -2.34 9.08
C TRP A 246 -10.94 -2.20 7.71
N SER A 247 -10.29 -1.08 7.44
CA SER A 247 -9.89 -0.69 6.07
C SER A 247 -8.56 0.05 6.00
N TYR A 248 -7.99 0.16 4.80
CA TYR A 248 -6.84 1.03 4.51
C TYR A 248 -5.65 0.85 5.45
N PRO A 249 -5.13 -0.38 5.61
CA PRO A 249 -4.00 -0.63 6.48
C PRO A 249 -2.75 0.14 6.03
N TYR A 250 -1.92 0.44 7.02
CA TYR A 250 -0.54 0.89 6.90
C TYR A 250 0.26 0.24 8.02
N ALA A 251 1.52 -0.13 7.78
CA ALA A 251 2.32 -0.78 8.80
C ALA A 251 3.77 -0.32 8.80
N VAL A 252 4.35 -0.24 10.00
CA VAL A 252 5.76 0.08 10.22
C VAL A 252 6.31 -0.87 11.27
N GLU A 253 7.47 -1.48 10.99
CA GLU A 253 8.21 -2.23 11.99
C GLU A 253 9.17 -1.30 12.73
N HIS A 254 9.14 -1.33 14.06
CA HIS A 254 10.10 -0.63 14.90
C HIS A 254 10.28 -1.37 16.24
N ASP A 255 11.53 -1.50 16.70
CA ASP A 255 11.85 -2.10 18.01
C ASP A 255 11.18 -3.47 18.24
N GLY A 256 11.30 -4.37 17.25
CA GLY A 256 10.76 -5.73 17.31
C GLY A 256 9.22 -5.82 17.35
N LYS A 257 8.51 -4.72 17.04
CA LYS A 257 7.06 -4.67 16.95
C LYS A 257 6.64 -4.15 15.57
N LEU A 258 5.59 -4.76 15.03
CA LEU A 258 4.88 -4.26 13.86
C LEU A 258 3.67 -3.45 14.32
N TYR A 259 3.65 -2.16 14.01
CA TYR A 259 2.54 -1.27 14.26
C TYR A 259 1.68 -1.23 13.01
N VAL A 260 0.45 -1.74 13.09
CA VAL A 260 -0.49 -1.75 11.97
C VAL A 260 -1.62 -0.79 12.28
N ILE A 261 -1.71 0.31 11.55
CA ILE A 261 -2.79 1.29 11.64
C ILE A 261 -3.80 1.08 10.51
N TYR A 262 -5.08 1.26 10.80
CA TYR A 262 -6.16 1.08 9.84
C TYR A 262 -7.37 1.92 10.25
N THR A 263 -8.25 2.20 9.29
CA THR A 263 -9.48 2.94 9.55
C THR A 263 -10.62 2.00 9.93
N SER A 264 -11.57 2.54 10.69
CA SER A 264 -12.87 1.91 10.96
C SER A 264 -13.97 2.94 10.76
N GLN A 265 -15.09 2.51 10.17
CA GLN A 265 -16.30 3.32 9.92
C GLN A 265 -16.04 4.65 9.18
N LYS A 266 -14.89 4.76 8.52
CA LYS A 266 -14.36 5.95 7.80
C LYS A 266 -14.16 7.20 8.67
N ASN A 267 -14.26 7.09 9.98
CA ASN A 267 -14.13 8.20 10.94
C ASN A 267 -13.24 7.86 12.16
N HIS A 268 -12.79 6.61 12.30
CA HIS A 268 -11.88 6.17 13.35
C HIS A 268 -10.55 5.70 12.76
N SER A 269 -9.47 5.92 13.51
CA SER A 269 -8.16 5.35 13.27
C SER A 269 -7.79 4.43 14.43
N VAL A 270 -7.42 3.19 14.13
CA VAL A 270 -7.15 2.14 15.11
C VAL A 270 -5.76 1.57 14.82
N MET A 271 -5.02 1.24 15.87
CA MET A 271 -3.70 0.63 15.78
C MET A 271 -3.66 -0.70 16.52
N THR A 272 -3.16 -1.74 15.85
CA THR A 272 -2.77 -3.01 16.47
C THR A 272 -1.24 -3.07 16.53
N ILE A 273 -0.69 -3.45 17.69
CA ILE A 273 0.75 -3.63 17.89
C ILE A 273 1.04 -5.12 18.02
N ILE A 274 1.85 -5.67 17.11
CA ILE A 274 2.14 -7.10 17.03
C ILE A 274 3.63 -7.31 17.33
N PRO A 275 4.01 -8.08 18.36
CA PRO A 275 5.39 -8.50 18.51
C PRO A 275 5.85 -9.28 17.27
N VAL A 276 6.91 -8.86 16.58
CA VAL A 276 7.37 -9.52 15.33
C VAL A 276 7.66 -11.01 15.56
N LYS A 277 8.18 -11.33 16.76
CA LYS A 277 8.43 -12.72 17.17
C LYS A 277 7.19 -13.62 17.17
N SER A 278 5.97 -13.09 17.36
CA SER A 278 4.73 -13.89 17.34
C SER A 278 4.28 -14.24 15.93
N LEU A 279 4.77 -13.52 14.92
CA LEU A 279 4.54 -13.82 13.50
C LEU A 279 5.62 -14.72 12.90
N LYS A 280 6.67 -15.04 13.67
CA LYS A 280 7.83 -15.77 13.16
C LYS A 280 7.46 -17.22 12.85
N LEU A 281 7.66 -17.63 11.60
CA LEU A 281 7.58 -19.02 11.17
C LEU A 281 8.98 -19.62 11.05
N THR A 282 9.10 -20.93 11.27
CA THR A 282 10.36 -21.66 11.04
C THR A 282 10.58 -21.85 9.53
N PRO A 283 11.82 -21.71 9.02
CA PRO A 283 12.16 -22.11 7.66
C PRO A 283 11.78 -23.57 7.39
N THR A 284 11.60 -23.94 6.13
CA THR A 284 11.21 -25.29 5.69
C THR A 284 12.29 -26.38 5.92
N GLY A 285 13.41 -26.08 6.58
CA GLY A 285 14.53 -27.01 6.80
C GLY A 285 14.78 -27.41 8.27
N ASP A 286 14.04 -28.42 8.76
CA ASP A 286 14.60 -29.59 9.48
C ASP A 286 13.61 -30.77 9.55
N ARG A 287 12.72 -30.92 8.54
CA ARG A 287 12.10 -32.23 8.29
C ARG A 287 13.04 -33.01 7.40
N ARG A 288 14.02 -33.68 8.00
CA ARG A 288 14.65 -34.82 7.33
C ARG A 288 13.56 -35.89 7.09
N PRO A 289 13.58 -36.59 5.94
CA PRO A 289 12.71 -37.75 5.74
C PRO A 289 12.91 -38.78 6.84
#